data_AF-A0A1W1YPT6-F1
#
_entry.id   AF-A0A1W1YPT6-F1
#
_cell.length_a   1.000
_cell.length_b   1.000
_cell.length_c   1.000
_cell.angle_alpha   90.00
_cell.angle_beta   90.00
_cell.angle_gamma   90.00
#
_symmetry.space_group_name_H-M   'P 1'
#
loop_
_entity.id
_entity.type
_entity.pdbx_description
1 polymer ?
#
loop_
_entity_poly.entity_id
_entity_poly.type
_entity_poly.pdbx_seq_one_letter_code
_entity_poly.pdbx_strand_id
1 'polypeptide(L)'
;MEKFPCIDYKDMISDLEEDTAAGYITGDSSLYILRQKTSVFVECIDREVRPVLDYFYDKPELQEKLSSMTVKEAKKLCFDISSTLEDDRLKEAVTILIDDMNSYSKGNPKRNGRPCKLIMTKKDLPMMVYYGDFDPSDELEIIKAEELLAELRSCFSTFETK
;
A
#
# COMPACT_ATOMS: atom_id res chain seq x y z
N MET A 1 -3.96 21.86 9.72
CA MET A 1 -3.89 21.36 8.33
C MET A 1 -3.20 20.01 8.38
N GLU A 2 -3.99 18.95 8.38
CA GLU A 2 -3.45 17.62 8.11
C GLU A 2 -2.89 17.66 6.69
N LYS A 3 -1.58 17.47 6.56
CA LYS A 3 -0.97 17.29 5.25
C LYS A 3 -1.58 16.04 4.67
N PHE A 4 -2.19 16.15 3.48
CA PHE A 4 -2.57 14.99 2.68
C PHE A 4 -1.37 14.03 2.73
N PRO A 5 -1.54 12.81 3.25
CA PRO A 5 -0.41 11.93 3.54
C PRO A 5 0.43 11.74 2.28
N CYS A 6 1.74 11.62 2.47
CA CYS A 6 2.81 11.52 1.48
C CYS A 6 2.66 10.35 0.48
N ILE A 7 1.53 10.29 -0.22
CA ILE A 7 1.23 9.32 -1.25
C ILE A 7 1.45 10.07 -2.55
N ASP A 8 2.49 9.67 -3.28
CA ASP A 8 2.81 10.33 -4.52
C ASP A 8 1.81 9.90 -5.60
N TYR A 9 0.64 10.55 -5.61
CA TYR A 9 -0.38 10.33 -6.65
C TYR A 9 0.20 10.58 -8.04
N LYS A 10 1.26 11.40 -8.16
CA LYS A 10 1.95 11.61 -9.43
C LYS A 10 2.58 10.32 -9.93
N ASP A 11 3.31 9.63 -9.05
CA ASP A 11 3.94 8.35 -9.38
C ASP A 11 2.87 7.31 -9.70
N MET A 12 1.80 7.20 -8.89
CA MET A 12 0.70 6.27 -9.18
C MET A 12 -0.01 6.56 -10.51
N ILE A 13 -0.19 7.84 -10.86
CA ILE A 13 -0.77 8.24 -12.15
C ILE A 13 0.21 7.86 -13.28
N SER A 14 1.50 8.17 -13.13
CA SER A 14 2.53 7.85 -14.12
C SER A 14 2.59 6.35 -14.37
N ASP A 15 2.63 5.54 -13.30
CA ASP A 15 2.72 4.08 -13.37
C ASP A 15 1.48 3.50 -14.08
N LEU A 16 0.27 3.93 -13.72
CA LEU A 16 -0.96 3.47 -14.39
C LEU A 16 -1.02 3.86 -15.87
N GLU A 17 -0.54 5.06 -16.22
CA GLU A 17 -0.48 5.53 -17.60
C GLU A 17 0.55 4.76 -18.42
N GLU A 18 1.75 4.56 -17.88
CA GLU A 18 2.83 3.77 -18.48
C GLU A 18 2.41 2.33 -18.71
N ASP A 19 1.77 1.70 -17.72
CA ASP A 19 1.33 0.31 -17.81
C ASP A 19 0.14 0.12 -18.76
N THR A 20 -0.75 1.11 -18.84
CA THR A 20 -1.82 1.13 -19.86
C THR A 20 -1.23 1.30 -21.26
N ALA A 21 -0.24 2.19 -21.43
CA ALA A 21 0.40 2.43 -22.71
C ALA A 21 1.26 1.24 -23.19
N ALA A 22 1.91 0.54 -22.27
CA ALA A 22 2.65 -0.69 -22.52
C ALA A 22 1.75 -1.91 -22.78
N GLY A 23 0.45 -1.79 -22.49
CA GLY A 23 -0.54 -2.86 -22.69
C GLY A 23 -0.52 -3.94 -21.60
N TYR A 24 0.08 -3.67 -20.43
CA TYR A 24 0.02 -4.57 -19.28
C TYR A 24 -1.37 -4.62 -18.66
N ILE A 25 -2.08 -3.49 -18.69
CA ILE A 25 -3.48 -3.36 -18.25
C ILE A 25 -4.33 -2.64 -19.29
N THR A 26 -5.65 -2.76 -19.19
CA THR A 26 -6.62 -1.94 -19.93
C THR A 26 -7.45 -1.12 -18.95
N GLY A 27 -8.23 -0.15 -19.44
CA GLY A 27 -9.13 0.64 -18.60
C GLY A 27 -10.13 -0.21 -17.79
N ASP A 28 -10.53 -1.37 -18.35
CA ASP A 28 -11.44 -2.33 -17.71
C ASP A 28 -10.73 -3.31 -16.76
N SER A 29 -9.39 -3.29 -16.66
CA SER A 29 -8.66 -4.14 -15.72
C SER A 29 -9.08 -3.85 -14.28
N SER A 30 -9.36 -4.91 -13.53
CA SER A 30 -9.71 -4.82 -12.11
C SER A 30 -8.46 -4.70 -11.26
N LEU A 31 -8.33 -3.61 -10.50
CA LEU A 31 -7.26 -3.36 -9.56
C LEU A 31 -7.75 -3.52 -8.13
N TYR A 32 -6.84 -3.90 -7.23
CA TYR A 32 -7.09 -4.01 -5.80
C TYR A 32 -6.44 -2.82 -5.12
N ILE A 33 -7.22 -1.97 -4.46
CA ILE A 33 -6.71 -0.76 -3.82
C ILE A 33 -6.74 -0.88 -2.30
N LEU A 34 -5.67 -0.41 -1.67
CA LEU A 34 -5.67 -0.14 -0.23
C LEU A 34 -5.96 1.34 -0.03
N ARG A 35 -6.92 1.65 0.84
CA ARG A 35 -7.24 3.03 1.21
C ARG A 35 -6.87 3.33 2.66
N GLN A 36 -6.77 4.62 2.97
CA GLN A 36 -6.83 5.08 4.35
C GLN A 36 -8.19 4.76 4.97
N LYS A 37 -8.19 4.46 6.27
CA LYS A 37 -9.40 4.08 7.01
C LYS A 37 -10.35 5.25 7.17
N THR A 38 -9.82 6.44 7.47
CA THR A 38 -10.60 7.67 7.60
C THR A 38 -10.65 8.43 6.28
N SER A 39 -11.76 9.12 6.04
CA SER A 39 -11.80 10.08 4.96
C SER A 39 -11.04 11.34 5.32
N VAL A 40 -10.56 12.02 4.29
CA VAL A 40 -10.00 13.37 4.36
C VAL A 40 -10.83 14.24 3.45
N PHE A 41 -11.22 15.40 3.94
CA PHE A 41 -11.86 16.41 3.13
C PHE A 41 -10.87 16.97 2.12
N VAL A 42 -11.19 16.83 0.83
CA VAL A 42 -10.39 17.38 -0.25
C VAL A 42 -11.08 18.63 -0.75
N GLU A 43 -10.64 19.79 -0.23
CA GLU A 43 -11.23 21.11 -0.50
C GLU A 43 -11.45 21.41 -1.98
N CYS A 44 -10.56 20.90 -2.84
CA CYS A 44 -10.56 21.25 -4.26
C CYS A 44 -11.63 20.54 -5.09
N ILE A 45 -12.17 19.42 -4.59
CA ILE A 45 -13.25 18.65 -5.19
C ILE A 45 -14.49 18.64 -4.29
N ASP A 46 -14.48 19.45 -3.23
CA ASP A 46 -15.55 19.65 -2.24
C ASP A 46 -16.19 18.35 -1.76
N ARG A 47 -15.34 17.34 -1.47
CA ARG A 47 -15.80 16.04 -1.00
C ARG A 47 -14.81 15.40 -0.05
N GLU A 48 -15.36 14.58 0.83
CA GLU A 48 -14.62 13.59 1.60
C GLU A 48 -14.18 12.45 0.68
N VAL A 49 -12.90 12.12 0.68
CA VAL A 49 -12.37 10.92 0.01
C VAL A 49 -11.58 10.10 1.01
N ARG A 50 -11.52 8.78 0.81
CA ARG A 50 -10.55 7.94 1.52
C ARG A 50 -9.32 7.80 0.64
N PRO A 51 -8.19 8.45 0.95
CA PRO A 51 -7.01 8.44 0.08
C PRO A 51 -6.58 7.02 -0.28
N VAL A 52 -6.21 6.80 -1.54
CA VAL A 52 -5.63 5.55 -2.01
C VAL A 52 -4.20 5.50 -1.52
N LEU A 53 -3.84 4.51 -0.70
CA LEU A 53 -2.48 4.30 -0.21
C LEU A 53 -1.64 3.49 -1.19
N ASP A 54 -2.26 2.56 -1.91
CA ASP A 54 -1.59 1.64 -2.83
C ASP A 54 -2.59 0.93 -3.74
N TYR A 55 -2.11 0.30 -4.80
CA TYR A 55 -2.90 -0.56 -5.68
C TYR A 55 -2.12 -1.78 -6.21
N PHE A 56 -2.84 -2.83 -6.58
CA PHE A 56 -2.28 -4.09 -7.08
C PHE A 56 -3.00 -4.55 -8.35
N TYR A 57 -2.23 -5.04 -9.34
CA TYR A 57 -2.71 -5.39 -10.67
C TYR A 57 -3.54 -6.67 -10.75
N ASP A 58 -3.04 -7.72 -10.14
CA ASP A 58 -3.79 -8.97 -10.07
C ASP A 58 -4.68 -8.95 -8.84
N LYS A 59 -5.74 -9.79 -8.83
CA LYS A 59 -6.19 -10.38 -7.56
C LYS A 59 -5.05 -11.29 -7.21
N PRO A 60 -4.10 -10.89 -6.37
CA PRO A 60 -3.04 -11.81 -6.10
C PRO A 60 -3.74 -12.91 -5.30
N GLU A 61 -3.03 -13.98 -4.99
CA GLU A 61 -3.46 -14.75 -3.85
C GLU A 61 -3.34 -13.87 -2.59
N LEU A 62 -3.86 -12.64 -2.50
CA LEU A 62 -3.85 -11.84 -1.29
C LEU A 62 -4.94 -12.34 -0.36
N GLN A 63 -4.65 -12.26 0.92
CA GLN A 63 -5.70 -12.23 1.91
C GLN A 63 -6.51 -10.94 1.72
N GLU A 64 -7.84 -11.05 1.67
CA GLU A 64 -8.74 -9.89 1.53
C GLU A 64 -8.65 -8.95 2.74
N LYS A 65 -8.13 -9.47 3.86
CA LYS A 65 -7.93 -8.75 5.12
C LYS A 65 -6.46 -8.59 5.43
N LEU A 66 -6.07 -7.39 5.84
CA LEU A 66 -4.73 -7.12 6.34
C LEU A 66 -4.57 -7.67 7.75
N SER A 67 -3.41 -8.28 8.02
CA SER A 67 -3.08 -8.77 9.36
C SER A 67 -2.56 -7.61 10.23
N SER A 68 -3.26 -7.32 11.31
CA SER A 68 -2.86 -6.29 12.29
C SER A 68 -1.95 -6.90 13.36
N MET A 69 -0.79 -6.29 13.58
CA MET A 69 0.18 -6.70 14.59
C MET A 69 1.13 -5.56 14.94
N THR A 70 1.98 -5.74 15.93
CA THR A 70 3.06 -4.79 16.21
C THR A 70 4.20 -4.94 15.20
N VAL A 71 4.98 -3.88 14.98
CA VAL A 71 6.19 -3.94 14.13
C VAL A 71 7.14 -5.05 14.57
N LYS A 72 7.25 -5.32 15.88
CA LYS A 72 8.07 -6.43 16.39
C LYS A 72 7.56 -7.79 15.94
N GLU A 73 6.25 -8.00 15.99
CA GLU A 73 5.62 -9.26 15.58
C GLU A 73 5.76 -9.46 14.06
N ALA A 74 5.55 -8.40 13.27
CA ALA A 74 5.73 -8.44 11.82
C ALA A 74 7.18 -8.81 11.43
N LYS A 75 8.18 -8.20 12.08
CA LYS A 75 9.59 -8.58 11.87
C LYS A 75 9.85 -10.04 12.14
N LYS A 76 9.32 -10.55 13.26
CA LYS A 76 9.49 -11.95 13.65
C LYS A 76 8.85 -12.87 12.59
N LEU A 77 7.61 -12.57 12.19
CA LEU A 77 6.89 -13.33 11.17
C LEU A 77 7.68 -13.36 9.85
N CYS A 78 8.11 -12.21 9.34
CA CYS A 78 8.89 -12.13 8.10
C CYS A 78 10.23 -12.88 8.22
N PHE A 79 10.91 -12.78 9.37
CA PHE A 79 12.17 -13.52 9.60
C PHE A 79 11.95 -15.04 9.60
N ASP A 80 10.94 -15.50 10.33
CA ASP A 80 10.58 -16.92 10.40
C ASP A 80 10.27 -17.46 9.00
N ILE A 81 9.46 -16.74 8.21
CA ILE A 81 9.15 -17.09 6.82
C ILE A 81 10.42 -17.12 5.96
N SER A 82 11.21 -16.06 5.96
CA SER A 82 12.45 -15.95 5.16
C SER A 82 13.40 -17.12 5.43
N SER A 83 13.52 -17.56 6.68
CA SER A 83 14.38 -18.68 7.07
C SER A 83 13.94 -20.06 6.52
N THR A 84 12.67 -20.18 6.10
CA THR A 84 12.08 -21.42 5.60
C THR A 84 11.90 -21.45 4.09
N LEU A 85 12.05 -20.32 3.41
CA LEU A 85 11.92 -20.25 1.96
C LEU A 85 13.06 -21.01 1.28
N GLU A 86 12.78 -21.60 0.11
CA GLU A 86 13.82 -22.21 -0.73
C GLU A 86 14.22 -21.28 -1.88
N ASP A 87 13.29 -20.50 -2.45
CA ASP A 87 13.56 -19.54 -3.54
C ASP A 87 14.26 -18.29 -3.00
N ASP A 88 15.48 -18.04 -3.49
CA ASP A 88 16.32 -16.92 -3.05
C ASP A 88 15.74 -15.54 -3.39
N ARG A 89 14.95 -15.41 -4.45
CA ARG A 89 14.29 -14.14 -4.81
C ARG A 89 13.17 -13.82 -3.84
N LEU A 90 12.41 -14.84 -3.43
CA LEU A 90 11.39 -14.66 -2.40
C LEU A 90 12.03 -14.33 -1.05
N LYS A 91 13.13 -14.99 -0.69
CA LYS A 91 13.90 -14.61 0.52
C LYS A 91 14.36 -13.16 0.47
N GLU A 92 14.89 -12.72 -0.66
CA GLU A 92 15.35 -11.35 -0.85
C GLU A 92 14.18 -10.36 -0.68
N ALA A 93 13.04 -10.62 -1.32
CA ALA A 93 11.84 -9.80 -1.16
C ALA A 93 11.36 -9.70 0.30
N VAL A 94 11.33 -10.82 1.04
CA VAL A 94 10.95 -10.82 2.46
C VAL A 94 12.01 -10.11 3.31
N THR A 95 13.29 -10.22 2.95
CA THR A 95 14.39 -9.54 3.66
C THR A 95 14.32 -8.04 3.52
N ILE A 96 13.93 -7.53 2.34
CA ILE A 96 13.67 -6.10 2.13
C ILE A 96 12.63 -5.56 3.12
N LEU A 97 11.55 -6.32 3.37
CA LEU A 97 10.53 -5.92 4.36
C LEU A 97 11.09 -5.91 5.79
N ILE A 98 11.94 -6.87 6.14
CA ILE A 98 12.61 -6.91 7.45
C ILE A 98 13.50 -5.68 7.62
N ASP A 99 14.27 -5.33 6.59
CA ASP A 99 15.18 -4.18 6.60
C ASP A 99 14.45 -2.85 6.63
N ASP A 100 13.31 -2.73 5.94
CA ASP A 100 12.43 -1.58 6.03
C ASP A 100 11.91 -1.38 7.47
N MET A 101 11.35 -2.44 8.08
CA MET A 101 10.89 -2.38 9.47
C MET A 101 12.02 -2.10 10.46
N ASN A 102 13.24 -2.60 10.20
CA ASN A 102 14.42 -2.29 11.00
C ASN A 102 14.78 -0.81 10.89
N SER A 103 14.79 -0.28 9.67
CA SER A 103 15.03 1.13 9.37
C SER A 103 13.98 2.03 10.02
N TYR A 104 12.69 1.70 9.92
CA TYR A 104 11.60 2.41 10.58
C TYR A 104 11.83 2.52 12.09
N SER A 105 12.26 1.43 12.74
CA SER A 105 12.49 1.40 14.19
C SER A 105 13.86 1.94 14.65
N LYS A 106 14.77 2.23 13.71
CA LYS A 106 16.15 2.64 14.01
C LYS A 106 16.14 3.98 14.75
N GLY A 107 16.92 4.07 15.82
CA GLY A 107 17.00 5.28 16.66
C GLY A 107 15.77 5.55 17.54
N ASN A 108 14.68 4.79 17.40
CA ASN A 108 13.52 4.87 18.29
C ASN A 108 12.89 3.50 18.55
N PRO A 109 13.42 2.70 19.50
CA PRO A 109 12.94 1.36 19.78
C PRO A 109 11.47 1.26 20.19
N LYS A 110 10.85 2.35 20.67
CA LYS A 110 9.41 2.40 21.00
C LYS A 110 8.54 2.13 19.77
N ARG A 111 9.04 2.41 18.56
CA ARG A 111 8.36 2.10 17.28
C ARG A 111 8.11 0.60 17.08
N ASN A 112 8.91 -0.28 17.70
CA ASN A 112 8.66 -1.72 17.63
C ASN A 112 7.32 -2.14 18.27
N GLY A 113 6.81 -1.35 19.22
CA GLY A 113 5.51 -1.58 19.86
C GLY A 113 4.35 -0.86 19.17
N ARG A 114 4.59 -0.14 18.07
CA ARG A 114 3.52 0.51 17.31
C ARG A 114 2.78 -0.50 16.43
N PRO A 115 1.48 -0.29 16.18
CA PRO A 115 0.72 -1.11 15.25
C PRO A 115 1.21 -0.89 13.82
N CYS A 116 1.16 -1.97 13.05
CA CYS A 116 1.34 -2.01 11.61
C CYS A 116 0.36 -3.01 11.01
N LYS A 117 0.17 -2.93 9.70
CA LYS A 117 -0.61 -3.89 8.94
C LYS A 117 0.26 -4.52 7.88
N LEU A 118 0.12 -5.82 7.71
CA LEU A 118 0.87 -6.60 6.75
C LEU A 118 -0.09 -7.16 5.70
N ILE A 119 0.21 -6.91 4.42
CA ILE A 119 -0.41 -7.59 3.30
C ILE A 119 0.30 -8.93 3.14
N MET A 120 -0.48 -10.00 3.28
CA MET A 120 -0.04 -11.38 3.13
C MET A 120 -0.68 -12.00 1.91
N THR A 121 0.04 -12.90 1.26
CA THR A 121 -0.58 -13.84 0.32
C THR A 121 -1.32 -14.96 1.06
N LYS A 122 -2.14 -15.75 0.37
CA LYS A 122 -2.85 -16.95 0.84
C LYS A 122 -1.89 -18.10 1.08
N LYS A 123 -0.67 -18.01 0.53
CA LYS A 123 0.47 -18.88 0.87
C LYS A 123 1.26 -18.35 2.06
N ASP A 124 0.70 -17.39 2.79
CA ASP A 124 1.31 -16.73 3.94
C ASP A 124 2.68 -16.12 3.64
N LEU A 125 2.86 -15.55 2.43
CA LEU A 125 4.04 -14.75 2.10
C LEU A 125 3.76 -13.26 2.34
N PRO A 126 4.64 -12.54 3.06
CA PRO A 126 4.48 -11.11 3.25
C PRO A 126 4.87 -10.37 1.97
N MET A 127 4.00 -9.46 1.54
CA MET A 127 4.24 -8.63 0.35
C MET A 127 4.53 -7.19 0.71
N MET A 128 3.80 -6.63 1.67
CA MET A 128 3.94 -5.21 2.02
C MET A 128 3.54 -4.92 3.45
N VAL A 129 4.21 -3.95 4.07
CA VAL A 129 3.94 -3.46 5.43
C VAL A 129 3.50 -2.00 5.39
N TYR A 130 2.43 -1.68 6.11
CA TYR A 130 1.93 -0.32 6.31
C TYR A 130 1.99 0.02 7.79
N TYR A 131 2.65 1.13 8.11
CA TYR A 131 2.77 1.59 9.49
C TYR A 131 1.50 2.30 9.95
N GLY A 132 1.18 2.21 11.24
CA GLY A 132 -0.04 2.80 11.80
C GLY A 132 -0.16 4.32 11.63
N ASP A 133 0.95 5.02 11.35
CA ASP A 133 0.93 6.46 11.03
C ASP A 133 0.17 6.76 9.71
N PHE A 134 -0.05 5.76 8.85
CA PHE A 134 -0.87 5.86 7.63
C PHE A 134 -2.35 5.48 7.84
N ASP A 135 -2.71 4.91 8.99
CA ASP A 135 -4.06 4.37 9.29
C ASP A 135 -4.75 3.64 8.11
N PRO A 136 -4.14 2.58 7.55
CA PRO A 136 -4.72 1.84 6.42
C PRO A 136 -6.06 1.19 6.78
N SER A 137 -6.91 0.95 5.79
CA SER A 137 -8.11 0.11 5.88
C SER A 137 -7.74 -1.33 6.25
N ASP A 138 -8.70 -2.09 6.79
CA ASP A 138 -8.53 -3.51 7.08
C ASP A 138 -8.72 -4.38 5.83
N GLU A 139 -9.35 -3.84 4.78
CA GLU A 139 -9.78 -4.55 3.58
C GLU A 139 -9.32 -3.84 2.32
N LEU A 140 -9.07 -4.63 1.28
CA LEU A 140 -8.82 -4.14 -0.08
C LEU A 140 -10.16 -3.93 -0.81
N GLU A 141 -10.22 -2.88 -1.62
CA GLU A 141 -11.37 -2.60 -2.50
C GLU A 141 -11.02 -2.93 -3.95
N ILE A 142 -12.04 -3.20 -4.76
CA ILE A 142 -11.87 -3.44 -6.20
C ILE A 142 -12.35 -2.20 -6.95
N ILE A 143 -11.55 -1.74 -7.90
CA ILE A 143 -11.86 -0.62 -8.79
C ILE A 143 -11.34 -0.92 -10.20
N LYS A 144 -11.95 -0.33 -11.24
CA LYS A 144 -11.36 -0.40 -12.58
C LYS A 144 -10.18 0.56 -12.72
N ALA A 145 -9.20 0.22 -13.55
CA ALA A 145 -8.06 1.08 -13.82
C ALA A 145 -8.45 2.48 -14.33
N GLU A 146 -9.44 2.57 -15.23
CA GLU A 146 -9.93 3.86 -15.75
C GLU A 146 -10.58 4.73 -14.66
N GLU A 147 -11.31 4.10 -13.74
CA GLU A 147 -12.00 4.77 -12.63
C GLU A 147 -11.00 5.27 -11.60
N LEU A 148 -9.99 4.45 -11.28
CA LEU A 148 -8.90 4.82 -10.39
C LEU A 148 -8.09 5.99 -10.97
N LEU A 149 -7.71 5.90 -12.24
CA LEU A 149 -6.94 6.97 -12.90
C LEU A 149 -7.72 8.29 -12.92
N ALA A 150 -9.03 8.24 -13.16
CA ALA A 150 -9.89 9.43 -13.09
C ALA A 150 -9.98 10.01 -11.67
N GLU A 151 -10.11 9.16 -10.64
CA GLU A 151 -10.11 9.57 -9.24
C GLU A 151 -8.78 10.24 -8.85
N LEU A 152 -7.66 9.59 -9.15
CA LEU A 152 -6.32 10.07 -8.85
C LEU A 152 -6.05 11.42 -9.54
N ARG A 153 -6.34 11.54 -10.84
CA ARG A 153 -6.17 12.79 -11.58
C ARG A 153 -7.03 13.92 -11.02
N SER A 154 -8.29 13.65 -10.68
CA SER A 154 -9.18 14.66 -10.09
C SER A 154 -8.63 15.18 -8.75
N CYS A 155 -7.95 14.32 -7.98
CA CYS A 155 -7.29 14.74 -6.77
C CYS A 155 -5.98 15.49 -7.08
N PHE A 156 -5.15 14.97 -7.99
CA PHE A 156 -3.80 15.46 -8.32
C PHE A 156 -3.76 16.78 -9.09
N SER A 157 -4.58 16.94 -10.15
CA SER A 157 -4.57 18.12 -11.04
C SER A 157 -4.80 19.44 -10.32
N THR A 158 -5.31 19.37 -9.11
CA THR A 158 -5.66 20.53 -8.30
C THR A 158 -4.62 20.84 -7.21
N PHE A 159 -3.58 20.01 -7.07
CA PHE A 159 -2.41 20.29 -6.23
C PHE A 159 -1.28 21.01 -6.99
N GLU A 160 -1.12 20.81 -8.30
CA GLU A 160 -0.11 21.51 -9.11
C GLU A 160 -0.47 22.98 -9.42
N THR A 161 -1.75 23.36 -9.24
CA THR A 161 -2.24 24.73 -9.51
C THR A 161 -2.30 25.64 -8.27
N LYS A 162 -1.79 25.23 -7.11
CA LYS A 162 -1.62 26.07 -5.90
C LYS A 162 -0.14 26.28 -5.59
#